data_AF-A0A963GAA9-F1
#
_entry.id   AF-A0A963GAA9-F1
#
_cell.length_a   1.000
_cell.length_b   1.000
_cell.length_c   1.000
_cell.angle_alpha   90.00
_cell.angle_beta   90.00
_cell.angle_gamma   90.00
#
_symmetry.space_group_name_H-M   'P 1'
#
loop_
_entity.id
_entity.type
_entity.pdbx_description
1 polymer ?
#
loop_
_entity_poly.entity_id
_entity_poly.type
_entity_poly.pdbx_seq_one_letter_code
_entity_poly.pdbx_strand_id
1 'polypeptide(L)'
;MHRSISEIIDGQSVTTAKPSDTVLAAAERMKERNIGALLVVEGDQLVGIFTERDALYRVLAAGADPAVTKLSEVMTPNPQTITADKPFRNALHLMYENGYRHVPVVDGGTPIGVISARDALGADLIEFESDLQVRENISEILG
;
A
#
# COMPACT_ATOMS: atom_id res chain seq x y z
N MET A 1 12.03 18.05 7.71
CA MET A 1 10.90 17.69 8.59
C MET A 1 10.92 16.19 8.82
N HIS A 2 10.76 15.70 10.05
CA HIS A 2 10.82 14.27 10.37
C HIS A 2 9.41 13.73 10.58
N ARG A 3 8.78 13.23 9.52
CA ARG A 3 7.42 12.68 9.57
C ARG A 3 7.41 11.36 10.34
N SER A 4 6.47 11.16 11.27
CA SER A 4 6.21 9.85 11.87
C SER A 4 5.39 8.99 10.91
N ILE A 5 5.36 7.68 11.14
CA ILE A 5 4.50 6.79 10.36
C ILE A 5 3.03 7.08 10.64
N SER A 6 2.67 7.36 11.90
CA SER A 6 1.29 7.72 12.27
C SER A 6 0.75 8.90 11.47
N GLU A 7 1.57 9.91 11.18
CA GLU A 7 1.18 11.07 10.35
C GLU A 7 0.93 10.68 8.89
N ILE A 8 1.65 9.68 8.36
CA ILE A 8 1.53 9.26 6.96
C ILE A 8 0.28 8.41 6.74
N ILE A 9 -0.07 7.56 7.69
CA ILE A 9 -1.23 6.66 7.59
C ILE A 9 -2.51 7.27 8.16
N ASP A 10 -2.46 8.52 8.63
CA ASP A 10 -3.64 9.18 9.19
C ASP A 10 -4.77 9.26 8.13
N GLY A 11 -5.99 8.90 8.54
CA GLY A 11 -7.14 8.81 7.64
C GLY A 11 -7.12 7.67 6.62
N GLN A 12 -6.09 6.80 6.61
CA GLN A 12 -6.02 5.67 5.69
C GLN A 12 -7.08 4.61 6.06
N SER A 13 -7.88 4.20 5.07
CA SER A 13 -8.76 3.03 5.21
C SER A 13 -8.01 1.76 4.82
N VAL A 14 -7.71 0.91 5.79
CA VAL A 14 -7.00 -0.35 5.56
C VAL A 14 -7.90 -1.30 4.75
N THR A 15 -7.46 -1.63 3.54
CA THR A 15 -8.13 -2.61 2.70
C THR A 15 -7.46 -3.97 2.89
N THR A 16 -8.26 -4.98 3.22
CA THR A 16 -7.78 -6.34 3.49
C THR A 16 -8.46 -7.39 2.61
N ALA A 17 -7.87 -8.59 2.57
CA ALA A 17 -8.43 -9.79 1.97
C ALA A 17 -8.15 -11.02 2.83
N LYS A 18 -8.89 -12.10 2.56
CA LYS A 18 -8.64 -13.41 3.20
C LYS A 18 -7.67 -14.24 2.34
N PRO A 19 -6.91 -15.18 2.93
CA PRO A 19 -6.05 -16.08 2.16
C PRO A 19 -6.81 -16.89 1.10
N SER A 20 -8.09 -17.18 1.38
CA SER A 20 -9.01 -17.91 0.48
C SER A 20 -9.63 -17.06 -0.63
N ASP A 21 -9.44 -15.74 -0.62
CA ASP A 21 -9.89 -14.87 -1.72
C ASP A 21 -9.08 -15.18 -2.98
N THR A 22 -9.69 -14.99 -4.15
CA THR A 22 -9.01 -15.21 -5.44
C THR A 22 -8.16 -14.00 -5.80
N VAL A 23 -7.15 -14.23 -6.64
CA VAL A 23 -6.33 -13.14 -7.20
C VAL A 23 -7.20 -12.13 -7.95
N LEU A 24 -8.21 -12.58 -8.70
CA LEU A 24 -9.11 -11.69 -9.43
C LEU A 24 -9.86 -10.75 -8.48
N ALA A 25 -10.49 -11.28 -7.42
CA ALA A 25 -11.19 -10.46 -6.44
C ALA A 25 -10.26 -9.48 -5.72
N ALA A 26 -9.02 -9.90 -5.44
CA ALA A 26 -8.00 -9.03 -4.87
C ALA A 26 -7.63 -7.89 -5.83
N ALA A 27 -7.41 -8.19 -7.11
CA ALA A 27 -7.08 -7.20 -8.13
C ALA A 27 -8.22 -6.20 -8.36
N GLU A 28 -9.48 -6.65 -8.33
CA GLU A 28 -10.66 -5.78 -8.39
C GLU A 28 -10.70 -4.81 -7.21
N ARG A 29 -10.50 -5.31 -5.97
CA ARG A 29 -10.41 -4.43 -4.78
C ARG A 29 -9.24 -3.46 -4.88
N MET A 30 -8.08 -3.90 -5.35
CA MET A 30 -6.91 -3.04 -5.54
C MET A 30 -7.20 -1.92 -6.55
N LYS A 31 -7.89 -2.23 -7.65
CA LYS A 31 -8.34 -1.26 -8.64
C LYS A 31 -9.35 -0.26 -8.05
N GLU A 32 -10.39 -0.75 -7.38
CA GLU A 32 -11.43 0.07 -6.78
C GLU A 32 -10.89 1.05 -5.73
N ARG A 33 -9.90 0.60 -4.96
CA ARG A 33 -9.25 1.40 -3.90
C ARG A 33 -8.04 2.19 -4.41
N ASN A 34 -7.63 2.00 -5.66
CA ASN A 34 -6.45 2.60 -6.26
C ASN A 34 -5.16 2.34 -5.42
N ILE A 35 -4.94 1.09 -5.02
CA ILE A 35 -3.79 0.67 -4.20
C ILE A 35 -2.92 -0.37 -4.91
N GLY A 36 -1.61 -0.32 -4.66
CA GLY A 36 -0.62 -1.25 -5.24
C GLY A 36 -0.31 -2.49 -4.39
N ALA A 37 -0.89 -2.59 -3.20
CA ALA A 37 -0.75 -3.72 -2.30
C ALA A 37 -2.02 -3.95 -1.48
N LEU A 38 -2.28 -5.20 -1.14
CA LEU A 38 -3.42 -5.65 -0.34
C LEU A 38 -2.90 -6.51 0.82
N LEU A 39 -3.35 -6.18 2.03
CA LEU A 39 -2.98 -6.94 3.23
C LEU A 39 -3.88 -8.18 3.33
N VAL A 40 -3.27 -9.33 3.60
CA VAL A 40 -3.98 -10.60 3.76
C VAL A 40 -4.05 -10.94 5.23
N VAL A 41 -5.27 -11.15 5.74
CA VAL A 41 -5.55 -11.35 7.16
C VAL A 41 -6.34 -12.63 7.43
N GLU A 42 -6.02 -13.29 8.54
CA GLU A 42 -6.87 -14.32 9.15
C GLU A 42 -7.43 -13.79 10.46
N GLY A 43 -8.75 -13.57 10.50
CA GLY A 43 -9.36 -12.74 11.53
C GLY A 43 -8.80 -11.32 11.45
N ASP A 44 -8.25 -10.82 12.55
CA ASP A 44 -7.64 -9.49 12.62
C ASP A 44 -6.12 -9.52 12.43
N GLN A 45 -5.51 -10.69 12.26
CA GLN A 45 -4.06 -10.84 12.23
C GLN A 45 -3.53 -10.82 10.80
N LEU A 46 -2.47 -10.03 10.58
CA LEU A 46 -1.76 -10.00 9.31
C LEU A 46 -1.00 -11.31 9.09
N VAL A 47 -1.33 -12.03 8.01
CA VAL A 47 -0.67 -13.29 7.62
C VAL A 47 0.10 -13.16 6.31
N GLY A 48 -0.18 -12.14 5.51
CA GLY A 48 0.49 -11.95 4.22
C GLY A 48 0.26 -10.58 3.60
N ILE A 49 0.96 -10.33 2.50
CA ILE A 49 0.75 -9.19 1.62
C ILE A 49 0.76 -9.66 0.16
N PHE A 50 -0.16 -9.15 -0.63
CA PHE A 50 -0.20 -9.37 -2.08
C PHE A 50 -0.01 -8.04 -2.79
N THR A 51 0.87 -8.00 -3.80
CA THR A 51 1.23 -6.77 -4.51
C THR A 51 1.08 -6.90 -6.01
N GLU A 52 1.10 -5.79 -6.74
CA GLU A 52 1.17 -5.78 -8.21
C GLU A 52 2.31 -6.64 -8.76
N ARG A 53 3.45 -6.68 -8.05
CA ARG A 53 4.60 -7.53 -8.41
C ARG A 53 4.24 -9.01 -8.32
N ASP A 54 3.51 -9.41 -7.28
CA ASP A 54 3.08 -10.80 -7.11
C ASP A 54 2.07 -11.20 -8.19
N ALA A 55 1.11 -10.31 -8.50
CA ALA A 55 0.18 -10.52 -9.62
C ALA A 55 0.93 -10.72 -10.96
N LEU A 56 1.91 -9.88 -11.24
CA LEU A 56 2.69 -9.96 -12.48
C LEU A 56 3.51 -11.26 -12.56
N TYR A 57 4.32 -11.55 -11.55
CA TYR A 57 5.31 -12.63 -11.65
C TYR A 57 4.78 -14.00 -11.26
N ARG A 58 3.92 -14.08 -10.24
CA ARG A 58 3.45 -15.37 -9.68
C ARG A 58 2.13 -15.84 -10.27
N VAL A 59 1.41 -14.96 -10.98
CA VAL A 59 0.12 -15.29 -11.60
C VAL A 59 0.22 -15.16 -13.12
N LEU A 60 0.40 -13.94 -13.64
CA LEU A 60 0.36 -13.70 -15.08
C LEU A 60 1.53 -14.38 -15.81
N ALA A 61 2.76 -14.13 -15.38
CA ALA A 61 3.95 -14.73 -15.99
C ALA A 61 4.04 -16.24 -15.77
N ALA A 62 3.38 -16.75 -14.72
CA ALA A 62 3.28 -18.19 -14.44
C ALA A 62 2.16 -18.89 -15.23
N GLY A 63 1.30 -18.14 -15.94
CA GLY A 63 0.16 -18.69 -16.67
C GLY A 63 -0.96 -19.23 -15.76
N ALA A 64 -1.01 -18.81 -14.50
CA ALA A 64 -2.06 -19.21 -13.56
C ALA A 64 -3.36 -18.43 -13.82
N ASP A 65 -4.51 -19.09 -13.64
CA ASP A 65 -5.81 -18.45 -13.78
C ASP A 65 -6.15 -17.64 -12.50
N PRO A 66 -6.24 -16.30 -12.57
CA PRO A 66 -6.52 -15.46 -11.41
C PRO A 66 -7.93 -15.66 -10.83
N ALA A 67 -8.88 -16.22 -11.60
CA ALA A 67 -10.24 -16.45 -11.14
C ALA A 67 -10.34 -17.60 -10.12
N VAL A 68 -9.38 -18.53 -10.13
CA VAL A 68 -9.37 -19.70 -9.23
C VAL A 68 -8.18 -19.72 -8.27
N THR A 69 -7.04 -19.11 -8.65
CA THR A 69 -5.83 -19.06 -7.82
C THR A 69 -6.10 -18.24 -6.55
N LYS A 70 -5.75 -18.81 -5.39
CA LYS A 70 -5.96 -18.18 -4.07
C LYS A 70 -4.80 -17.29 -3.69
N LEU A 71 -5.09 -16.25 -2.90
CA LEU A 71 -4.05 -15.36 -2.38
C LEU A 71 -3.01 -16.12 -1.54
N SER A 72 -3.43 -17.12 -0.76
CA SER A 72 -2.52 -17.96 0.03
C SER A 72 -1.42 -18.63 -0.79
N GLU A 73 -1.65 -18.86 -2.09
CA GLU A 73 -0.72 -19.54 -2.98
C GLU A 73 0.34 -18.58 -3.55
N VAL A 74 0.04 -17.28 -3.62
CA VAL A 74 0.85 -16.30 -4.35
C VAL A 74 1.24 -15.06 -3.54
N MET A 75 0.67 -14.85 -2.35
CA MET A 75 1.07 -13.76 -1.46
C MET A 75 2.49 -13.94 -0.94
N THR A 76 3.09 -12.88 -0.43
CA THR A 76 4.26 -12.98 0.44
C THR A 76 3.78 -13.24 1.87
N PRO A 77 4.02 -14.43 2.45
CA PRO A 77 3.59 -14.74 3.81
C PRO A 77 4.50 -14.05 4.83
N ASN A 78 3.96 -13.75 6.02
CA ASN A 78 4.69 -13.17 7.16
C ASN A 78 5.58 -11.98 6.77
N PRO A 79 5.03 -10.93 6.13
CA PRO A 79 5.83 -9.78 5.68
C PRO A 79 6.48 -9.07 6.87
N GLN A 80 7.63 -8.43 6.63
CA GLN A 80 8.19 -7.50 7.60
C GLN A 80 7.21 -6.35 7.83
N THR A 81 7.01 -5.98 9.09
CA THR A 81 6.06 -4.94 9.50
C THR A 81 6.79 -3.83 10.24
N ILE A 82 6.09 -2.71 10.44
CA ILE A 82 6.55 -1.59 11.24
C ILE A 82 5.43 -1.05 12.12
N THR A 83 5.78 -0.41 13.23
CA THR A 83 4.82 0.21 14.16
C THR A 83 4.70 1.71 13.90
N ALA A 84 3.54 2.29 14.21
CA ALA A 84 3.23 3.68 13.86
C ALA A 84 4.05 4.75 14.62
N ASP A 85 4.67 4.39 15.76
CA ASP A 85 5.56 5.26 16.55
C ASP A 85 6.91 5.51 15.85
N LYS A 86 7.26 4.72 14.83
CA LYS A 86 8.54 4.86 14.15
C LYS A 86 8.54 6.06 13.20
N PRO A 87 9.72 6.62 12.95
CA PRO A 87 9.89 7.58 11.86
C PRO A 87 9.70 6.98 10.48
N PHE A 88 9.13 7.75 9.57
CA PHE A 88 8.88 7.34 8.18
C PHE A 88 10.15 6.86 7.45
N ARG A 89 11.32 7.44 7.76
CA ARG A 89 12.60 7.01 7.17
C ARG A 89 12.91 5.52 7.39
N ASN A 90 12.41 4.93 8.47
CA ASN A 90 12.65 3.52 8.77
C ASN A 90 11.91 2.64 7.75
N ALA A 91 10.70 3.03 7.34
CA ALA A 91 9.99 2.35 6.26
C ALA A 91 10.73 2.49 4.92
N LEU A 92 11.26 3.68 4.60
CA LEU A 92 12.08 3.88 3.40
C LEU A 92 13.35 3.01 3.39
N HIS A 93 14.00 2.89 4.54
CA HIS A 93 15.17 2.03 4.70
C HIS A 93 14.82 0.56 4.47
N LEU A 94 13.74 0.07 5.09
CA LEU A 94 13.22 -1.29 4.85
C LEU A 94 12.93 -1.56 3.37
N MET A 95 12.31 -0.61 2.67
CA MET A 95 12.03 -0.70 1.24
C MET A 95 13.32 -0.78 0.41
N TYR A 96 14.29 0.08 0.71
CA TYR A 96 15.57 0.12 -0.01
C TYR A 96 16.36 -1.17 0.17
N GLU A 97 16.52 -1.64 1.41
CA GLU A 97 17.33 -2.84 1.70
C GLU A 97 16.74 -4.11 1.09
N ASN A 98 15.41 -4.23 1.10
CA ASN A 98 14.73 -5.48 0.70
C ASN A 98 14.13 -5.42 -0.72
N GLY A 99 14.20 -4.28 -1.40
CA GLY A 99 13.77 -4.14 -2.80
C GLY A 99 12.26 -4.21 -3.02
N TYR A 100 11.44 -3.97 -1.99
CA TYR A 100 9.98 -3.83 -2.07
C TYR A 100 9.54 -2.37 -1.88
N ARG A 101 8.28 -2.08 -2.16
CA ARG A 101 7.73 -0.70 -2.16
C ARG A 101 6.58 -0.48 -1.20
N HIS A 102 6.19 -1.50 -0.45
CA HIS A 102 5.08 -1.45 0.48
C HIS A 102 5.51 -2.08 1.81
N VAL A 103 5.18 -1.45 2.93
CA VAL A 103 5.45 -1.94 4.27
C VAL A 103 4.15 -1.88 5.08
N PRO A 104 3.61 -3.02 5.54
CA PRO A 104 2.48 -3.04 6.45
C PRO A 104 2.80 -2.35 7.77
N VAL A 105 1.90 -1.49 8.22
CA VAL A 105 1.94 -0.90 9.57
C VAL A 105 0.97 -1.67 10.45
N VAL A 106 1.45 -2.14 11.60
CA VAL A 106 0.66 -2.98 12.52
C VAL A 106 0.69 -2.44 13.95
N ASP A 107 -0.38 -2.73 14.69
CA ASP A 107 -0.45 -2.63 16.14
C ASP A 107 -0.89 -3.98 16.71
N GLY A 108 -0.07 -4.59 17.57
CA GLY A 108 -0.35 -5.92 18.12
C GLY A 108 -0.58 -7.03 17.08
N GLY A 109 0.00 -6.92 15.88
CA GLY A 109 -0.21 -7.86 14.76
C GLY A 109 -1.42 -7.53 13.87
N THR A 110 -2.28 -6.62 14.31
CA THR A 110 -3.41 -6.13 13.52
C THR A 110 -2.95 -5.02 12.57
N PRO A 111 -3.24 -5.10 11.26
CA PRO A 111 -2.86 -4.05 10.33
C PRO A 111 -3.68 -2.78 10.53
N ILE A 112 -2.99 -1.66 10.67
CA ILE A 112 -3.57 -0.32 10.85
C ILE A 112 -3.23 0.63 9.70
N GLY A 113 -2.39 0.21 8.76
CA GLY A 113 -2.01 1.01 7.59
C GLY A 113 -1.05 0.28 6.66
N VAL A 114 -0.75 0.91 5.54
CA VAL A 114 0.31 0.50 4.61
C VAL A 114 1.06 1.74 4.19
N ILE A 115 2.37 1.73 4.40
CA ILE A 115 3.26 2.72 3.82
C ILE A 115 3.74 2.24 2.45
N SER A 116 3.71 3.13 1.48
CA SER A 116 4.21 2.92 0.13
C SER A 116 5.40 3.82 -0.18
N ALA A 117 6.20 3.45 -1.19
CA ALA A 117 7.24 4.32 -1.72
C ALA A 117 6.68 5.65 -2.28
N ARG A 118 5.38 5.71 -2.63
CA ARG A 118 4.73 6.94 -3.11
C ARG A 118 4.56 7.97 -2.00
N ASP A 119 4.43 7.54 -0.75
CA ASP A 119 4.25 8.44 0.41
C ASP A 119 5.50 9.32 0.64
N ALA A 120 6.65 8.89 0.09
CA ALA A 120 7.87 9.68 0.04
C ALA A 120 7.67 10.99 -0.73
N LEU A 121 6.89 10.95 -1.81
CA LEU A 121 6.56 12.10 -2.65
C LEU A 121 5.51 13.01 -2.00
N GLY A 122 4.84 12.57 -0.93
CA GLY A 122 3.64 13.24 -0.41
C GLY A 122 3.85 14.72 -0.08
N ALA A 123 5.01 15.12 0.46
CA ALA A 123 5.28 16.53 0.74
C ALA A 123 5.37 17.36 -0.56
N ASP A 124 6.13 16.88 -1.54
CA ASP A 124 6.32 17.53 -2.83
C ASP A 124 5.02 17.56 -3.64
N LEU A 125 4.18 16.53 -3.50
CA LEU A 125 2.88 16.44 -4.17
C LEU A 125 1.87 17.44 -3.58
N ILE A 126 1.84 17.60 -2.25
CA ILE A 126 0.98 18.60 -1.57
C ILE A 126 1.39 20.02 -2.00
N GLU A 127 2.69 20.29 -2.08
CA GLU A 127 3.21 21.57 -2.58
C GLU A 127 2.80 21.79 -4.04
N PHE A 128 2.95 20.77 -4.89
CA PHE A 128 2.56 20.83 -6.29
C PHE A 128 1.04 21.04 -6.49
N GLU A 129 0.18 20.37 -5.72
CA GLU A 129 -1.28 20.55 -5.76
C GLU A 129 -1.68 21.97 -5.34
N SER A 130 -1.02 22.51 -4.30
CA SER A 130 -1.24 23.89 -3.85
C SER A 130 -0.87 24.89 -4.95
N ASP A 131 0.25 24.68 -5.64
CA ASP A 131 0.69 25.51 -6.76
C ASP A 131 -0.30 25.48 -7.94
N LEU A 132 -0.88 24.33 -8.24
CA LEU A 132 -1.90 24.18 -9.29
C LEU A 132 -3.18 24.97 -8.95
N GLN A 133 -3.68 24.86 -7.71
CA GLN A 133 -4.86 25.62 -7.26
C GLN A 133 -4.64 27.13 -7.32
N VAL A 134 -3.46 27.62 -6.94
CA VAL A 134 -3.12 29.04 -7.06
C VAL A 134 -3.20 29.50 -8.51
N ARG A 135 -2.71 28.71 -9.46
CA ARG A 135 -2.76 29.03 -10.89
C ARG A 135 -4.18 29.04 -11.45
N GLU A 136 -5.01 28.06 -11.07
CA GLU A 136 -6.42 28.02 -11.46
C GLU A 136 -7.18 29.25 -10.95
N ASN A 137 -7.04 29.58 -9.66
CA ASN A 137 -7.66 30.76 -9.06
C ASN A 137 -7.22 32.07 -9.74
N ILE A 138 -5.94 32.21 -10.09
CA ILE A 138 -5.45 33.41 -10.80
C ILE A 138 -6.05 33.49 -12.21
N SER A 139 -6.19 32.37 -12.91
CA SER A 139 -6.79 32.34 -14.24
C SER A 139 -8.28 32.71 -14.25
N GLU A 140 -9.02 32.36 -13.19
CA GLU A 140 -10.42 32.76 -13.02
C GLU A 140 -10.60 34.25 -12.68
N ILE A 141 -9.62 34.88 -12.02
CA ILE A 141 -9.67 36.31 -11.66
C ILE A 141 -9.26 37.21 -12.85
N LEU A 142 -8.36 36.73 -13.71
CA LEU A 142 -7.80 37.50 -14.82
C LEU A 142 -8.47 37.24 -16.18
N GLY A 143 -9.40 36.29 -16.25
CA GLY A 143 -10.28 36.02 -17.39
C GLY A 143 -11.62 36.74 -17.28
#